data_AF-A0A7J6W603-F1
#
_entry.id   AF-A0A7J6W603-F1
#
_cell.length_a   1.000
_cell.length_b   1.000
_cell.length_c   1.000
_cell.angle_alpha   90.00
_cell.angle_beta   90.00
_cell.angle_gamma   90.00
#
_symmetry.space_group_name_H-M   'P 1'
#
loop_
_entity.id
_entity.type
_entity.pdbx_description
1 polymer ?
#
loop_
_entity_poly.entity_id
_entity_poly.type
_entity_poly.pdbx_seq_one_letter_code
_entity_poly.pdbx_strand_id
1 'polypeptide(L)'
;MDSVGLPVLTELVIDVPSVTSNSFEDATKQSSSWILTRLHAGYFRINLSFCGQTLLWKTFGESDFYNSLIIRPKLPSAVFVLLWSVSLIMLSLISLLYILRCFFHFNMVKAEFLHHVGVNYLFVPWISWLLLLQSSPFMSPKSVQYVVVFWLFVIPVALLNVKIYGQWFTKGKRFLSAVANPASQLSVIANLVAARAAAKMGWMESAIFFFSIGITHYVVIFVTLYQRPIGIYRLPAKLRPVFFLFIAAPSTASVAWDSVSGSFGTPSKILFYLSFFHFASLVIKLPVILET
;
A
#
# COMPACT_ATOMS: atom_id res chain seq x y z
N MET A 1 -35.79 -25.14 -86.34
CA MET A 1 -34.91 -26.11 -85.69
C MET A 1 -34.49 -25.55 -84.36
N ASP A 2 -35.35 -25.83 -83.37
CA ASP A 2 -35.05 -26.25 -82.00
C ASP A 2 -33.86 -25.59 -81.28
N SER A 3 -34.13 -24.80 -80.24
CA SER A 3 -34.25 -25.36 -78.88
C SER A 3 -34.37 -24.26 -77.82
N VAL A 4 -35.19 -24.60 -76.82
CA VAL A 4 -35.62 -23.82 -75.65
C VAL A 4 -34.55 -23.90 -74.55
N GLY A 5 -34.37 -22.81 -73.78
CA GLY A 5 -33.62 -22.82 -72.51
C GLY A 5 -34.13 -21.73 -71.56
N LEU A 6 -34.72 -22.15 -70.43
CA LEU A 6 -35.32 -21.38 -69.33
C LEU A 6 -34.27 -20.66 -68.42
N PRO A 7 -34.69 -19.80 -67.45
CA PRO A 7 -33.90 -18.71 -66.91
C PRO A 7 -32.93 -19.14 -65.79
N VAL A 8 -31.77 -18.49 -65.72
CA VAL A 8 -30.82 -18.64 -64.61
C VAL A 8 -31.22 -17.71 -63.47
N LEU A 9 -31.52 -18.29 -62.30
CA LEU A 9 -31.72 -17.61 -61.03
C LEU A 9 -30.50 -16.76 -60.67
N THR A 10 -30.73 -15.49 -60.35
CA THR A 10 -29.75 -14.60 -59.75
C THR A 10 -29.53 -15.04 -58.30
N GLU A 11 -28.37 -15.63 -57.99
CA GLU A 11 -27.98 -15.89 -56.61
C GLU A 11 -27.76 -14.55 -55.87
N LEU A 12 -28.56 -14.33 -54.83
CA LEU A 12 -28.35 -13.30 -53.83
C LEU A 12 -27.15 -13.73 -52.97
N VAL A 13 -25.97 -13.21 -53.28
CA VAL A 13 -24.79 -13.30 -52.40
C VAL A 13 -25.10 -12.47 -51.15
N ILE A 14 -25.46 -13.14 -50.07
CA ILE A 14 -25.48 -12.56 -48.73
C ILE A 14 -24.03 -12.51 -48.27
N ASP A 15 -23.40 -11.33 -48.34
CA ASP A 15 -22.14 -11.07 -47.65
C ASP A 15 -22.34 -11.31 -46.16
N VAL A 16 -21.82 -12.42 -45.65
CA VAL A 16 -21.66 -12.66 -44.21
C VAL A 16 -20.44 -11.85 -43.79
N PRO A 17 -20.59 -10.77 -43.01
CA PRO A 17 -19.44 -9.99 -42.60
C PRO A 17 -18.61 -10.86 -41.64
N SER A 18 -17.31 -10.92 -41.89
CA SER A 18 -16.28 -11.56 -41.04
C SER A 18 -16.11 -10.78 -39.73
N VAL A 19 -17.16 -10.75 -38.90
CA VAL A 19 -17.16 -10.18 -37.56
C VAL A 19 -16.81 -11.29 -36.60
N THR A 20 -15.53 -11.50 -36.27
CA THR A 20 -15.21 -12.32 -35.08
C THR A 20 -13.82 -12.13 -34.48
N SER A 21 -12.82 -11.59 -35.17
CA SER A 21 -11.49 -11.35 -34.57
C SER A 21 -11.29 -9.92 -34.06
N ASN A 22 -11.59 -8.91 -34.89
CA ASN A 22 -11.26 -7.51 -34.56
C ASN A 22 -12.14 -6.92 -33.45
N SER A 23 -13.41 -7.33 -33.35
CA SER A 23 -14.35 -6.80 -32.35
C SER A 23 -14.04 -7.25 -30.92
N PHE A 24 -13.55 -8.49 -30.75
CA PHE A 24 -13.11 -9.00 -29.45
C PHE A 24 -11.79 -8.36 -29.00
N GLU A 25 -10.87 -8.13 -29.93
CA GLU A 25 -9.59 -7.47 -29.65
C GLU A 25 -9.78 -5.99 -29.31
N ASP A 26 -10.69 -5.29 -29.99
CA ASP A 26 -11.02 -3.90 -29.68
C ASP A 26 -11.80 -3.77 -28.36
N ALA A 27 -12.73 -4.69 -28.07
CA ALA A 27 -13.44 -4.71 -26.79
C ALA A 27 -12.50 -4.98 -25.61
N THR A 28 -11.50 -5.86 -25.77
CA THR A 28 -10.49 -6.14 -24.73
C THR A 28 -9.48 -5.02 -24.58
N LYS A 29 -9.04 -4.36 -25.67
CA LYS A 29 -8.21 -3.14 -25.61
C LYS A 29 -8.93 -1.96 -24.97
N GLN A 30 -10.21 -1.76 -25.29
CA GLN A 30 -11.00 -0.68 -24.70
C GLN A 30 -11.32 -0.94 -23.22
N SER A 31 -11.64 -2.18 -22.85
CA SER A 31 -11.86 -2.59 -21.45
C SER A 31 -10.57 -2.49 -20.60
N SER A 32 -9.43 -2.96 -21.12
CA SER A 32 -8.14 -2.84 -20.43
C SER A 32 -7.70 -1.39 -20.26
N SER A 33 -7.87 -0.54 -21.28
CA SER A 33 -7.65 0.90 -21.19
C SER A 33 -8.52 1.57 -20.11
N TRP A 34 -9.80 1.19 -20.04
CA TRP A 34 -10.72 1.71 -19.02
C TRP A 34 -10.34 1.33 -17.58
N ILE A 35 -9.92 0.08 -17.36
CA ILE A 35 -9.45 -0.37 -16.03
C ILE A 35 -8.17 0.40 -15.64
N LEU A 36 -7.26 0.56 -16.59
CA LEU A 36 -5.95 1.20 -16.37
C LEU A 36 -6.06 2.71 -16.09
N THR A 37 -7.03 3.38 -16.70
CA THR A 37 -7.29 4.81 -16.47
C THR A 37 -7.93 5.07 -15.10
N ARG A 38 -8.74 4.14 -14.58
CA ARG A 38 -9.40 4.26 -13.26
C ARG A 38 -8.55 3.82 -12.07
N LEU A 39 -7.59 2.92 -12.29
CA LEU A 39 -6.68 2.48 -11.25
C LEU A 39 -5.86 3.67 -10.72
N HIS A 40 -5.66 3.77 -9.41
CA HIS A 40 -4.76 4.75 -8.78
C HIS A 40 -4.03 4.13 -7.58
N ALA A 41 -2.98 4.75 -7.07
CA ALA A 41 -2.11 4.17 -6.04
C ALA A 41 -2.85 3.90 -4.71
N GLY A 42 -3.96 4.60 -4.48
CA GLY A 42 -4.82 4.39 -3.32
C GLY A 42 -5.46 2.99 -3.24
N TYR A 43 -5.61 2.26 -4.35
CA TYR A 43 -6.12 0.88 -4.34
C TYR A 43 -5.20 -0.09 -3.60
N PHE A 44 -3.90 0.21 -3.51
CA PHE A 44 -2.95 -0.60 -2.75
C PHE A 44 -3.27 -0.64 -1.25
N ARG A 45 -4.13 0.23 -0.73
CA ARG A 45 -4.59 0.18 0.68
C ARG A 45 -5.29 -1.14 1.01
N ILE A 46 -5.94 -1.76 0.02
CA ILE A 46 -6.57 -3.07 0.18
C ILE A 46 -5.47 -4.11 0.45
N ASN A 47 -4.44 -4.15 -0.39
CA ASN A 47 -3.28 -5.02 -0.19
C ASN A 47 -2.54 -4.73 1.11
N LEU A 48 -2.40 -3.45 1.49
CA LEU A 48 -1.79 -3.05 2.75
C LEU A 48 -2.52 -3.70 3.94
N SER A 49 -3.85 -3.71 3.92
CA SER A 49 -4.67 -4.36 4.95
C SER A 49 -4.41 -5.86 5.00
N PHE A 50 -4.45 -6.54 3.84
CA PHE A 50 -4.17 -7.98 3.76
C PHE A 50 -2.76 -8.34 4.24
N CYS A 51 -1.74 -7.58 3.84
CA CYS A 51 -0.35 -7.78 4.28
C CYS A 51 -0.16 -7.49 5.79
N GLY A 52 -0.93 -6.55 6.34
CA GLY A 52 -0.98 -6.32 7.79
C GLY A 52 -1.55 -7.53 8.54
N GLN A 53 -2.64 -8.12 8.01
CA GLN A 53 -3.24 -9.31 8.59
C GLN A 53 -2.31 -10.52 8.50
N THR A 54 -1.65 -10.77 7.35
CA THR A 54 -0.69 -11.88 7.24
C THR A 54 0.43 -11.77 8.27
N LEU A 55 0.98 -10.57 8.46
CA LEU A 55 2.03 -10.35 9.44
C LEU A 55 1.55 -10.55 10.89
N LEU A 56 0.33 -10.15 11.20
CA LEU A 56 -0.29 -10.36 12.51
C LEU A 56 -0.48 -11.86 12.79
N TRP A 57 -0.99 -12.63 11.83
CA TRP A 57 -1.12 -14.08 11.94
C TRP A 57 0.25 -14.77 12.10
N LYS A 58 1.28 -14.33 11.39
CA LYS A 58 2.66 -14.81 11.60
C LYS A 58 3.13 -14.58 13.03
N THR A 59 2.91 -13.36 13.54
CA THR A 59 3.35 -12.97 14.88
C THR A 59 2.64 -13.77 15.97
N PHE A 60 1.34 -14.06 15.79
CA PHE A 60 0.63 -14.97 16.70
C PHE A 60 1.17 -16.39 16.66
N GLY A 61 1.48 -16.92 15.46
CA GLY A 61 2.06 -18.26 15.30
C GLY A 61 3.45 -18.44 15.90
N GLU A 62 4.24 -17.37 16.03
CA GLU A 62 5.59 -17.38 16.59
C GLU A 62 5.63 -17.22 18.13
N SER A 63 4.50 -16.90 18.78
CA SER A 63 4.48 -16.55 20.22
C SER A 63 4.41 -17.76 21.17
N ASP A 64 5.35 -17.81 22.13
CA ASP A 64 5.49 -18.91 23.11
C ASP A 64 4.25 -19.14 23.99
N PHE A 65 3.46 -18.08 24.22
CA PHE A 65 2.21 -18.16 24.98
C PHE A 65 1.23 -19.16 24.35
N TYR A 66 1.10 -19.17 23.02
CA TYR A 66 0.22 -20.11 22.31
C TYR A 66 0.84 -21.51 22.14
N ASN A 67 2.17 -21.64 22.24
CA ASN A 67 2.82 -22.95 22.31
C ASN A 67 2.48 -23.71 23.61
N SER A 68 2.08 -22.99 24.67
CA SER A 68 1.71 -23.56 25.98
C SER A 68 0.24 -23.94 26.13
N LEU A 69 -0.66 -23.37 25.31
CA LEU A 69 -2.06 -23.80 25.28
C LEU A 69 -2.17 -25.14 24.54
N ILE A 70 -2.67 -26.17 25.23
CA ILE A 70 -2.85 -27.57 24.80
C ILE A 70 -3.61 -27.71 23.46
N ILE A 71 -4.28 -26.66 23.01
CA ILE A 71 -4.99 -26.61 21.73
C ILE A 71 -4.01 -26.06 20.68
N ARG A 72 -3.18 -26.94 20.12
CA ARG A 72 -2.70 -26.79 18.74
C ARG A 72 -3.85 -27.22 17.82
N PRO A 73 -4.69 -26.34 17.25
CA PRO A 73 -5.21 -26.73 15.95
C PRO A 73 -3.98 -26.84 15.04
N LYS A 74 -3.84 -27.90 14.24
CA LYS A 74 -2.87 -27.95 13.13
C LYS A 74 -3.31 -27.06 11.94
N LEU A 75 -4.51 -26.47 12.02
CA LEU A 75 -5.09 -25.53 11.05
C LEU A 75 -4.36 -24.15 10.86
N PRO A 76 -3.67 -23.53 11.85
CA PRO A 76 -3.18 -22.16 11.74
C PRO A 76 -2.13 -21.96 10.64
N SER A 77 -1.28 -22.96 10.38
CA SER A 77 -0.20 -22.80 9.39
C SER A 77 -0.74 -22.80 7.96
N ALA A 78 -1.69 -23.68 7.63
CA ALA A 78 -2.32 -23.73 6.31
C ALA A 78 -3.14 -22.47 6.02
N VAL A 79 -3.90 -21.98 7.01
CA VAL A 79 -4.68 -20.72 6.89
C VAL A 79 -3.74 -19.52 6.71
N PHE A 80 -2.64 -19.47 7.46
CA PHE A 80 -1.64 -18.42 7.31
C PHE A 80 -0.98 -18.44 5.92
N VAL A 81 -0.54 -19.61 5.44
CA VAL A 81 0.06 -19.75 4.11
C VAL A 81 -0.95 -19.40 3.01
N LEU A 82 -2.21 -19.82 3.14
CA LEU A 82 -3.28 -19.43 2.22
C LEU A 82 -3.49 -17.92 2.21
N LEU A 83 -3.61 -17.29 3.38
CA LEU A 83 -3.78 -15.84 3.51
C LEU A 83 -2.59 -15.08 2.91
N TRP A 84 -1.37 -15.56 3.14
CA TRP A 84 -0.16 -15.01 2.55
C TRP A 84 -0.15 -15.13 1.03
N SER A 85 -0.56 -16.29 0.51
CA SER A 85 -0.59 -16.58 -0.94
C SER A 85 -1.64 -15.73 -1.65
N VAL A 86 -2.84 -15.58 -1.07
CA VAL A 86 -3.88 -14.68 -1.58
C VAL A 86 -3.39 -13.23 -1.58
N SER A 87 -2.72 -12.81 -0.50
CA SER A 87 -2.15 -11.46 -0.40
C SER A 87 -1.07 -11.22 -1.46
N LEU A 88 -0.21 -12.21 -1.71
CA LEU A 88 0.81 -12.16 -2.77
C LEU A 88 0.16 -12.03 -4.14
N ILE A 89 -0.84 -12.86 -4.46
CA ILE A 89 -1.52 -12.83 -5.77
C ILE A 89 -2.18 -11.47 -6.00
N MET A 90 -2.95 -10.97 -5.02
CA MET A 90 -3.63 -9.67 -5.12
C MET A 90 -2.64 -8.51 -5.24
N LEU A 91 -1.57 -8.51 -4.45
CA LEU A 91 -0.53 -7.47 -4.52
C LEU A 91 0.22 -7.51 -5.84
N SER A 92 0.55 -8.70 -6.34
CA SER A 92 1.22 -8.89 -7.63
C SER A 92 0.35 -8.42 -8.79
N LEU A 93 -0.94 -8.78 -8.78
CA LEU A 93 -1.89 -8.37 -9.82
C LEU A 93 -2.05 -6.85 -9.87
N ILE A 94 -2.28 -6.20 -8.73
CA ILE A 94 -2.43 -4.74 -8.68
C ILE A 94 -1.11 -4.04 -9.02
N SER A 95 0.04 -4.61 -8.62
CA SER A 95 1.36 -4.10 -9.02
C SER A 95 1.56 -4.17 -10.53
N LEU A 96 1.22 -5.30 -11.16
CA LEU A 96 1.31 -5.47 -12.60
C LEU A 96 0.43 -4.46 -13.34
N LEU A 97 -0.82 -4.30 -12.93
CA LEU A 97 -1.73 -3.30 -13.51
C LEU A 97 -1.20 -1.88 -13.32
N TYR A 98 -0.61 -1.55 -12.18
CA TYR A 98 -0.04 -0.22 -11.96
C TYR A 98 1.25 0.02 -12.77
N ILE A 99 2.09 -0.99 -12.94
CA ILE A 99 3.27 -0.93 -13.83
C ILE A 99 2.81 -0.72 -15.27
N LEU A 100 1.80 -1.46 -15.72
CA LEU A 100 1.21 -1.31 -17.04
C LEU A 100 0.67 0.12 -17.24
N ARG A 101 0.06 0.70 -16.20
CA ARG A 101 -0.38 2.10 -16.18
C ARG A 101 0.79 3.08 -16.27
N CYS A 102 1.93 2.80 -15.64
CA CYS A 102 3.13 3.62 -15.78
C CYS A 102 3.64 3.64 -17.23
N PHE A 103 3.55 2.53 -17.96
CA PHE A 103 3.98 2.46 -19.36
C PHE A 103 2.99 3.11 -20.33
N PHE A 104 1.70 2.79 -20.24
CA PHE A 104 0.70 3.28 -21.22
C PHE A 104 0.06 4.62 -20.87
N HIS A 105 0.00 4.99 -19.58
CA HIS A 105 -0.71 6.17 -19.08
C HIS A 105 0.19 7.02 -18.16
N PHE A 106 1.46 7.18 -18.53
CA PHE A 106 2.47 7.90 -17.74
C PHE A 106 2.01 9.32 -17.32
N ASN A 107 1.32 10.05 -18.19
CA ASN A 107 0.81 11.38 -17.88
C ASN A 107 -0.15 11.39 -16.68
N MET A 108 -0.95 10.34 -16.50
CA MET A 108 -1.84 10.20 -15.34
C MET A 108 -1.06 9.90 -14.05
N VAL A 109 -0.02 9.06 -14.12
CA VAL A 109 0.86 8.78 -12.98
C VAL A 109 1.65 10.03 -12.58
N LYS A 110 2.11 10.81 -13.56
CA LYS A 110 2.75 12.12 -13.31
C LYS A 110 1.78 13.10 -12.64
N ALA A 111 0.52 13.16 -13.09
CA ALA A 111 -0.51 13.99 -12.45
C ALA A 111 -0.77 13.54 -10.99
N GLU A 112 -0.84 12.23 -10.75
CA GLU A 112 -0.99 11.66 -9.40
C GLU A 112 0.20 12.01 -8.50
N PHE A 113 1.42 11.92 -9.03
CA PHE A 113 2.65 12.29 -8.33
C PHE A 113 2.74 13.78 -8.01
N LEU A 114 2.21 14.65 -8.87
CA LEU A 114 2.20 16.09 -8.65
C LEU A 114 1.08 16.54 -7.69
N HIS A 115 0.08 15.69 -7.46
CA HIS A 115 -1.06 15.97 -6.59
C HIS A 115 -0.68 15.88 -5.09
N HIS A 116 -1.04 16.91 -4.32
CA HIS A 116 -0.67 17.06 -2.91
C HIS A 116 -1.10 15.90 -2.00
N VAL A 117 -2.26 15.30 -2.25
CA VAL A 117 -2.72 14.10 -1.52
C VAL A 117 -2.19 12.83 -2.19
N GLY A 118 -2.14 12.81 -3.53
CA GLY A 118 -1.92 11.61 -4.34
C GLY A 118 -0.53 11.03 -4.15
N VAL A 119 0.48 11.90 -4.08
CA VAL A 119 1.88 11.53 -3.86
C VAL A 119 2.10 10.69 -2.61
N ASN A 120 1.31 10.91 -1.54
CA ASN A 120 1.45 10.15 -0.29
C ASN A 120 1.02 8.68 -0.46
N TYR A 121 0.11 8.39 -1.39
CA TYR A 121 -0.32 7.02 -1.66
C TYR A 121 0.71 6.20 -2.45
N LEU A 122 1.71 6.84 -3.04
CA LEU A 122 2.80 6.15 -3.74
C LEU A 122 3.74 5.38 -2.80
N PHE A 123 3.65 5.60 -1.48
CA PHE A 123 4.34 4.77 -0.50
C PHE A 123 3.66 3.41 -0.30
N VAL A 124 2.33 3.32 -0.48
CA VAL A 124 1.53 2.14 -0.11
C VAL A 124 1.93 0.85 -0.84
N PRO A 125 2.26 0.85 -2.15
CA PRO A 125 2.77 -0.35 -2.83
C PRO A 125 4.00 -0.91 -2.11
N TRP A 126 4.97 -0.05 -1.77
CA TRP A 126 6.23 -0.44 -1.15
C TRP A 126 6.03 -0.93 0.29
N ILE A 127 5.16 -0.25 1.06
CA ILE A 127 4.80 -0.71 2.42
C ILE A 127 4.19 -2.11 2.35
N SER A 128 3.24 -2.33 1.44
CA SER A 128 2.58 -3.63 1.26
C SER A 128 3.59 -4.73 0.95
N TRP A 129 4.51 -4.49 0.00
CA TRP A 129 5.57 -5.43 -0.36
C TRP A 129 6.52 -5.72 0.82
N LEU A 130 6.91 -4.71 1.58
CA LEU A 130 7.77 -4.87 2.77
C LEU A 130 7.08 -5.63 3.91
N LEU A 131 5.77 -5.41 4.13
CA LEU A 131 5.00 -6.18 5.11
C LEU A 131 4.83 -7.63 4.66
N LEU A 132 4.53 -7.85 3.37
CA LEU A 132 4.40 -9.19 2.81
C LEU A 132 5.72 -9.97 2.92
N LEU A 133 6.85 -9.32 2.62
CA LEU A 133 8.20 -9.86 2.80
C LEU A 133 8.47 -10.24 4.25
N GLN A 134 8.18 -9.36 5.21
CA GLN A 134 8.31 -9.66 6.65
C GLN A 134 7.42 -10.85 7.09
N SER A 135 6.25 -11.00 6.48
CA SER A 135 5.34 -12.12 6.71
C SER A 135 5.66 -13.39 5.90
N SER A 136 6.71 -13.41 5.08
CA SER A 136 7.02 -14.58 4.24
C SER A 136 7.29 -15.83 5.09
N PRO A 137 6.65 -16.97 4.77
CA PRO A 137 6.99 -18.28 5.35
C PRO A 137 8.19 -18.93 4.66
N PHE A 138 8.53 -18.50 3.45
CA PHE A 138 9.52 -19.15 2.59
C PHE A 138 10.91 -18.53 2.70
N MET A 139 11.01 -17.32 3.23
CA MET A 139 12.26 -16.55 3.28
C MET A 139 12.65 -16.23 4.71
N SER A 140 13.84 -16.68 5.12
CA SER A 140 14.44 -16.26 6.38
C SER A 140 14.96 -14.82 6.28
N PRO A 141 14.74 -13.96 7.29
CA PRO A 141 15.23 -12.57 7.30
C PRO A 141 16.73 -12.43 7.04
N LYS A 142 17.55 -13.42 7.41
CA LYS A 142 19.01 -13.40 7.22
C LYS A 142 19.47 -13.95 5.86
N SER A 143 18.56 -14.43 5.03
CA SER A 143 18.91 -15.00 3.72
C SER A 143 19.26 -13.90 2.72
N VAL A 144 20.20 -14.18 1.80
CA VAL A 144 20.61 -13.26 0.74
C VAL A 144 19.41 -12.82 -0.12
N GLN A 145 18.51 -13.75 -0.43
CA GLN A 145 17.28 -13.47 -1.20
C GLN A 145 16.40 -12.44 -0.50
N TYR A 146 16.20 -12.57 0.82
CA TYR A 146 15.42 -11.62 1.60
C TYR A 146 16.04 -10.22 1.56
N VAL A 147 17.36 -10.12 1.72
CA VAL A 147 18.10 -8.84 1.69
C VAL A 147 17.97 -8.15 0.32
N VAL A 148 18.10 -8.90 -0.77
CA VAL A 148 17.94 -8.36 -2.14
C VAL A 148 16.52 -7.83 -2.36
N VAL A 149 15.51 -8.60 -1.98
CA VAL A 149 14.10 -8.19 -2.11
C VAL A 149 13.77 -7.01 -1.20
N PHE A 150 14.35 -6.94 0.00
CA PHE A 150 14.21 -5.78 0.88
C PHE A 150 14.74 -4.51 0.21
N TRP A 151 15.97 -4.52 -0.30
CA TRP A 151 16.56 -3.33 -0.93
C TRP A 151 15.80 -2.89 -2.19
N LEU A 152 15.29 -3.85 -2.97
CA LEU A 152 14.44 -3.58 -4.12
C LEU A 152 13.23 -2.70 -3.76
N PHE A 153 12.60 -2.95 -2.61
CA PHE A 153 11.42 -2.21 -2.16
C PHE A 153 11.72 -0.99 -1.30
N VAL A 154 12.87 -0.96 -0.61
CA VAL A 154 13.28 0.18 0.21
C VAL A 154 13.84 1.34 -0.60
N ILE A 155 14.55 1.07 -1.71
CA ILE A 155 15.13 2.14 -2.55
C ILE A 155 14.04 3.14 -3.02
N PRO A 156 12.89 2.71 -3.56
CA PRO A 156 11.81 3.63 -3.94
C PRO A 156 11.24 4.43 -2.76
N VAL A 157 11.17 3.83 -1.56
CA VAL A 157 10.76 4.55 -0.33
C VAL A 157 11.74 5.66 -0.02
N ALA A 158 13.05 5.37 -0.05
CA ALA A 158 14.10 6.37 0.18
C ALA A 158 14.05 7.50 -0.86
N LEU A 159 13.89 7.18 -2.14
CA LEU A 159 13.76 8.18 -3.22
C LEU A 159 12.53 9.07 -3.04
N LEU A 160 11.39 8.48 -2.69
CA LEU A 160 10.16 9.24 -2.40
C LEU A 160 10.34 10.15 -1.18
N ASN A 161 10.99 9.68 -0.12
CA ASN A 161 11.30 10.49 1.05
C ASN A 161 12.19 11.68 0.70
N VAL A 162 13.32 11.45 0.02
CA VAL A 162 14.22 12.53 -0.41
C VAL A 162 13.48 13.56 -1.26
N LYS A 163 12.60 13.11 -2.15
CA LYS A 163 11.79 14.00 -2.99
C LYS A 163 10.82 14.84 -2.16
N ILE A 164 10.02 14.22 -1.31
CA ILE A 164 8.93 14.88 -0.58
C ILE A 164 9.51 15.77 0.51
N TYR A 165 10.45 15.26 1.30
CA TYR A 165 11.10 16.03 2.36
C TYR A 165 11.94 17.15 1.76
N GLY A 166 12.70 16.89 0.69
CA GLY A 166 13.44 17.92 -0.03
C GLY A 166 12.53 19.03 -0.58
N GLN A 167 11.33 18.69 -1.05
CA GLN A 167 10.32 19.67 -1.47
C GLN A 167 9.82 20.54 -0.32
N TRP A 168 9.67 19.98 0.89
CA TRP A 168 9.25 20.75 2.07
C TRP A 168 10.28 21.79 2.50
N PHE A 169 11.58 21.54 2.27
CA PHE A 169 12.64 22.48 2.59
C PHE A 169 12.89 23.55 1.51
N THR A 170 12.66 23.26 0.23
CA THR A 170 13.21 24.08 -0.88
C THR A 170 12.19 24.87 -1.70
N LYS A 171 10.89 24.51 -1.71
CA LYS A 171 9.91 25.13 -2.63
C LYS A 171 8.85 25.99 -1.91
N GLY A 172 9.04 27.32 -1.97
CA GLY A 172 8.23 28.36 -1.31
C GLY A 172 6.73 28.48 -1.65
N LYS A 173 6.13 27.51 -2.35
CA LYS A 173 4.66 27.43 -2.58
C LYS A 173 4.02 26.12 -2.08
N ARG A 174 4.80 25.18 -1.54
CA ARG A 174 4.35 23.88 -1.03
C ARG A 174 4.94 23.59 0.36
N PHE A 175 4.87 24.58 1.24
CA PHE A 175 5.25 24.40 2.64
C PHE A 175 4.41 23.30 3.28
N LEU A 176 5.03 22.52 4.17
CA LEU A 176 4.38 21.41 4.85
C LEU A 176 3.04 21.83 5.48
N SER A 177 2.95 23.04 6.04
CA SER A 177 1.72 23.61 6.60
C SER A 177 0.55 23.69 5.63
N ALA A 178 0.80 23.89 4.33
CA ALA A 178 -0.24 23.97 3.30
C ALA A 178 -0.63 22.59 2.73
N VAL A 179 0.33 21.67 2.67
CA VAL A 179 0.23 20.42 1.88
C VAL A 179 0.05 19.17 2.74
N ALA A 180 0.44 19.22 4.03
CA ALA A 180 0.32 18.12 4.97
C ALA A 180 -1.13 17.69 5.13
N ASN A 181 -1.36 16.39 5.04
CA ASN A 181 -2.66 15.78 5.26
C ASN A 181 -2.45 14.45 6.00
N PRO A 182 -3.51 13.82 6.55
CA PRO A 182 -3.36 12.56 7.28
C PRO A 182 -2.66 11.45 6.46
N ALA A 183 -2.78 11.46 5.12
CA ALA A 183 -2.07 10.49 4.28
C ALA A 183 -0.55 10.69 4.28
N SER A 184 -0.04 11.86 4.65
CA SER A 184 1.41 12.10 4.82
C SER A 184 2.05 11.19 5.88
N GLN A 185 1.26 10.63 6.81
CA GLN A 185 1.71 9.58 7.74
C GLN A 185 2.15 8.28 7.02
N LEU A 186 1.75 8.05 5.76
CA LEU A 186 2.21 6.89 4.98
C LEU A 186 3.72 6.89 4.76
N SER A 187 4.33 8.07 4.57
CA SER A 187 5.78 8.22 4.47
C SER A 187 6.48 7.81 5.77
N VAL A 188 5.92 8.21 6.92
CA VAL A 188 6.39 7.81 8.25
C VAL A 188 6.29 6.30 8.42
N ILE A 189 5.13 5.72 8.13
CA ILE A 189 4.90 4.27 8.23
C ILE A 189 5.88 3.50 7.34
N ALA A 190 6.15 3.96 6.11
CA ALA A 190 7.11 3.31 5.22
C ALA A 190 8.52 3.22 5.81
N ASN A 191 9.00 4.30 6.41
CA ASN A 191 10.29 4.30 7.10
C ASN A 191 10.30 3.35 8.30
N LEU A 192 9.25 3.36 9.12
CA LEU A 192 9.19 2.50 10.31
C LEU A 192 9.06 1.01 9.96
N VAL A 193 8.31 0.67 8.89
CA VAL A 193 8.23 -0.69 8.36
C VAL A 193 9.59 -1.14 7.81
N ALA A 194 10.33 -0.27 7.11
CA ALA A 194 11.68 -0.54 6.65
C ALA A 194 12.66 -0.72 7.81
N ALA A 195 12.56 0.11 8.86
CA ALA A 195 13.37 0.00 10.07
C ALA A 195 13.19 -1.35 10.76
N ARG A 196 11.93 -1.78 10.93
CA ARG A 196 11.61 -3.09 11.51
C ARG A 196 12.20 -4.24 10.70
N ALA A 197 12.03 -4.21 9.37
CA ALA A 197 12.59 -5.22 8.49
C ALA A 197 14.12 -5.26 8.58
N ALA A 198 14.79 -4.11 8.51
CA ALA A 198 16.25 -4.01 8.66
C ALA A 198 16.76 -4.57 9.99
N ALA A 199 16.08 -4.26 11.10
CA ALA A 199 16.43 -4.78 12.41
C ALA A 199 16.32 -6.32 12.45
N LYS A 200 15.25 -6.89 11.88
CA LYS A 200 15.08 -8.35 11.80
C LYS A 200 16.13 -9.05 10.93
N MET A 201 16.71 -8.36 9.96
CA MET A 201 17.85 -8.87 9.17
C MET A 201 19.20 -8.77 9.91
N GLY A 202 19.25 -8.06 11.05
CA GLY A 202 20.48 -7.75 11.78
C GLY A 202 21.21 -6.50 11.28
N TRP A 203 20.60 -5.72 10.37
CA TRP A 203 21.19 -4.49 9.81
C TRP A 203 20.84 -3.29 10.69
N MET A 204 21.44 -3.23 11.89
CA MET A 204 21.04 -2.28 12.92
C MET A 204 21.26 -0.81 12.53
N GLU A 205 22.36 -0.48 11.85
CA GLU A 205 22.61 0.89 11.38
C GLU A 205 21.53 1.36 10.39
N SER A 206 21.15 0.50 9.43
CA SER A 206 20.05 0.79 8.51
C SER A 206 18.72 0.90 9.25
N ALA A 207 18.50 0.06 10.26
CA ALA A 207 17.30 0.11 11.08
C ALA A 207 17.17 1.44 11.84
N ILE A 208 18.24 1.87 12.51
CA ILE A 208 18.32 3.15 13.22
C ILE A 208 18.15 4.32 12.26
N PHE A 209 18.78 4.27 11.08
CA PHE A 209 18.63 5.29 10.03
C PHE A 209 17.16 5.48 9.63
N PHE A 210 16.47 4.41 9.23
CA PHE A 210 15.06 4.50 8.85
C PHE A 210 14.17 4.87 10.02
N PHE A 211 14.44 4.35 11.23
CA PHE A 211 13.68 4.70 12.42
C PHE A 211 13.78 6.19 12.74
N SER A 212 15.01 6.74 12.70
CA SER A 212 15.29 8.16 12.97
C SER A 212 14.56 9.08 12.00
N ILE A 213 14.57 8.75 10.70
CA ILE A 213 13.80 9.47 9.70
C ILE A 213 12.30 9.39 10.00
N GLY A 214 11.79 8.17 10.25
CA GLY A 214 10.37 7.94 10.52
C GLY A 214 9.86 8.72 11.73
N ILE A 215 10.55 8.64 12.87
CA ILE A 215 10.10 9.28 14.11
C ILE A 215 10.23 10.81 14.06
N THR A 216 11.28 11.33 13.43
CA THR A 216 11.45 12.78 13.27
C THR A 216 10.32 13.36 12.42
N HIS A 217 10.02 12.73 11.29
CA HIS A 217 8.92 13.17 10.42
C HIS A 217 7.55 12.92 11.04
N TYR A 218 7.40 11.87 11.86
CA TYR A 218 6.18 11.66 12.64
C TYR A 218 5.87 12.88 13.51
N VAL A 219 6.82 13.33 14.33
CA VAL A 219 6.62 14.48 15.23
C VAL A 219 6.27 15.73 14.44
N VAL A 220 7.00 16.02 13.36
CA VAL A 220 6.77 17.21 12.52
C VAL A 220 5.39 17.19 11.88
N ILE A 221 4.99 16.06 11.27
CA ILE A 221 3.66 15.91 10.64
C ILE A 221 2.56 15.96 11.70
N PHE A 222 2.77 15.30 12.84
CA PHE A 222 1.81 15.25 13.94
C PHE A 222 1.48 16.66 14.43
N VAL A 223 2.51 17.44 14.80
CA VAL A 223 2.35 18.82 15.25
C VAL A 223 1.68 19.67 14.16
N THR A 224 2.12 19.54 12.90
CA THR A 224 1.55 20.30 11.78
C THR A 224 0.05 20.02 11.61
N LEU A 225 -0.37 18.74 11.68
CA LEU A 225 -1.77 18.38 11.51
C LEU A 225 -2.63 18.78 12.70
N TYR A 226 -2.09 18.73 13.92
CA TYR A 226 -2.80 19.15 15.14
C TYR A 226 -2.98 20.66 15.23
N GLN A 227 -2.00 21.44 14.77
CA GLN A 227 -2.05 22.90 14.77
C GLN A 227 -2.88 23.46 13.61
N ARG A 228 -3.22 22.65 12.61
CA ARG A 228 -3.95 23.12 11.43
C ARG A 228 -5.38 23.49 11.81
N PRO A 229 -5.84 24.74 11.56
CA PRO A 229 -7.23 25.12 11.81
C PRO A 229 -8.16 24.22 11.00
N ILE A 230 -9.02 23.47 11.69
CA ILE A 230 -9.96 22.48 11.12
C ILE A 230 -10.90 23.13 10.07
N GLY A 231 -11.03 24.46 10.09
CA GLY A 231 -11.96 25.25 9.27
C GLY A 231 -11.56 25.53 7.81
N ILE A 232 -10.28 25.44 7.40
CA ILE A 232 -9.88 25.97 6.07
C ILE A 232 -9.88 24.89 4.97
N TYR A 233 -9.73 23.61 5.32
CA TYR A 233 -9.79 22.50 4.37
C TYR A 233 -10.37 21.25 5.03
N ARG A 234 -11.70 21.12 5.04
CA ARG A 234 -12.33 19.85 5.42
C ARG A 234 -11.95 18.83 4.35
N LEU A 235 -11.22 17.78 4.74
CA LEU A 235 -11.04 16.61 3.90
C LEU A 235 -12.41 16.16 3.38
N PRO A 236 -12.54 15.86 2.07
CA PRO A 236 -13.78 15.29 1.53
C PRO A 236 -14.24 14.13 2.40
N ALA A 237 -15.55 13.98 2.57
CA ALA A 237 -16.16 12.95 3.41
C ALA A 237 -15.52 11.55 3.21
N LYS A 238 -15.28 11.20 1.94
CA LYS A 238 -14.67 9.94 1.48
C LYS A 238 -13.23 9.69 1.98
N LEU A 239 -12.52 10.74 2.43
CA LEU A 239 -11.14 10.67 2.93
C LEU A 239 -11.05 10.74 4.46
N ARG A 240 -12.17 10.90 5.18
CA ARG A 240 -12.19 10.85 6.66
C ARG A 240 -11.61 9.53 7.23
N PRO A 241 -11.78 8.35 6.61
CA PRO A 241 -11.12 7.12 7.12
C PRO A 241 -9.59 7.17 7.12
N VAL A 242 -8.95 8.15 6.47
CA VAL A 242 -7.49 8.30 6.49
C VAL A 242 -6.98 8.77 7.87
N PHE A 243 -7.85 9.33 8.72
CA PHE A 243 -7.48 9.69 10.10
C PHE A 243 -7.02 8.49 10.94
N PHE A 244 -7.40 7.26 10.59
CA PHE A 244 -6.88 6.06 11.27
C PHE A 244 -5.36 5.88 11.13
N LEU A 245 -4.69 6.59 10.20
CA LEU A 245 -3.23 6.61 10.13
C LEU A 245 -2.55 7.24 11.36
N PHE A 246 -3.26 8.06 12.14
CA PHE A 246 -2.76 8.57 13.42
C PHE A 246 -2.54 7.46 14.47
N ILE A 247 -3.25 6.34 14.33
CA ILE A 247 -3.03 5.14 15.16
C ILE A 247 -1.86 4.34 14.58
N ALA A 248 -1.83 4.18 13.25
CA ALA A 248 -0.89 3.31 12.55
C ALA A 248 0.58 3.76 12.69
N ALA A 249 0.87 5.06 12.63
CA ALA A 249 2.24 5.56 12.75
C ALA A 249 2.89 5.22 14.11
N PRO A 250 2.31 5.60 15.27
CA PRO A 250 2.90 5.27 16.57
C PRO A 250 2.89 3.77 16.88
N SER A 251 1.89 2.99 16.43
CA SER A 251 1.94 1.53 16.61
C SER A 251 3.06 0.87 15.80
N THR A 252 3.26 1.30 14.55
CA THR A 252 4.37 0.81 13.73
C THR A 252 5.71 1.21 14.34
N ALA A 253 5.82 2.42 14.90
CA ALA A 253 7.03 2.88 15.59
C ALA A 253 7.33 2.02 16.83
N SER A 254 6.32 1.70 17.63
CA SER A 254 6.47 0.81 18.79
C SER A 254 7.06 -0.54 18.41
N VAL A 255 6.52 -1.19 17.38
CA VAL A 255 6.97 -2.53 16.95
C VAL A 255 8.34 -2.46 16.25
N ALA A 256 8.62 -1.37 15.53
CA ALA A 256 9.93 -1.15 14.94
C ALA A 256 11.01 -0.96 16.02
N TRP A 257 10.74 -0.17 17.06
CA TRP A 257 11.69 0.03 18.15
C TRP A 257 11.92 -1.24 18.97
N ASP A 258 10.88 -2.04 19.20
CA ASP A 258 11.02 -3.38 19.81
C ASP A 258 11.99 -4.25 19.01
N SER A 259 11.88 -4.25 17.67
CA SER A 259 12.82 -4.99 16.82
C SER A 259 14.24 -4.41 16.82
N VAL A 260 14.40 -3.08 16.91
CA VAL A 260 15.71 -2.41 16.97
C VAL A 260 16.41 -2.65 18.30
N SER A 261 15.68 -2.52 19.41
CA SER A 261 16.22 -2.66 20.77
C SER A 261 16.28 -4.10 21.27
N GLY A 262 15.64 -5.03 20.56
CA GLY A 262 15.58 -6.45 20.92
C GLY A 262 14.68 -6.77 22.12
N SER A 263 13.97 -5.78 22.67
CA SER A 263 13.05 -5.97 23.80
C SER A 263 11.95 -4.92 23.82
N PHE A 264 10.80 -5.27 24.43
CA PHE A 264 9.67 -4.36 24.55
C PHE A 264 9.84 -3.37 25.71
N GLY A 265 10.84 -2.48 25.56
CA GLY A 265 11.23 -1.49 26.54
C GLY A 265 10.31 -0.26 26.62
N THR A 266 10.68 0.69 27.48
CA THR A 266 9.91 1.93 27.73
C THR A 266 9.59 2.73 26.46
N PRO A 267 10.51 2.94 25.49
CA PRO A 267 10.17 3.71 24.29
C PRO A 267 9.08 3.02 23.44
N SER A 268 9.12 1.69 23.32
CA SER A 268 8.05 0.93 22.65
C SER A 268 6.72 1.10 23.38
N LYS A 269 6.70 0.99 24.72
CA LYS A 269 5.50 1.18 25.54
C LYS A 269 4.89 2.58 25.38
N ILE A 270 5.72 3.64 25.39
CA ILE A 270 5.26 5.02 25.19
C ILE A 270 4.53 5.15 23.84
N LEU A 271 5.15 4.65 22.77
CA LEU A 271 4.57 4.70 21.42
C LEU A 271 3.29 3.85 21.31
N PHE A 272 3.26 2.69 21.96
CA PHE A 272 2.08 1.84 22.05
C PHE A 272 0.91 2.56 22.75
N TYR A 273 1.14 3.13 23.93
CA TYR A 273 0.10 3.85 24.66
C TYR A 273 -0.37 5.11 23.92
N LEU A 274 0.53 5.80 23.22
CA LEU A 274 0.17 6.91 22.33
C LEU A 274 -0.77 6.46 21.20
N SER A 275 -0.47 5.31 20.57
CA SER A 275 -1.35 4.72 19.57
C SER A 275 -2.72 4.35 20.14
N PHE A 276 -2.75 3.75 21.33
CA PHE A 276 -3.99 3.37 22.03
C PHE A 276 -4.85 4.59 22.37
N PHE A 277 -4.23 5.68 22.85
CA PHE A 277 -4.93 6.93 23.11
C PHE A 277 -5.56 7.54 21.84
N HIS A 278 -4.83 7.54 20.73
CA HIS A 278 -5.38 7.98 19.44
C HIS A 278 -6.53 7.10 18.97
N PHE A 279 -6.44 5.79 19.19
CA PHE A 279 -7.52 4.86 18.87
C PHE A 279 -8.78 5.20 19.66
N ALA A 280 -8.69 5.31 20.99
CA ALA A 280 -9.83 5.68 21.83
C ALA A 280 -10.44 7.04 21.41
N SER A 281 -9.59 8.03 21.12
CA SER A 281 -10.03 9.36 20.68
C SER A 281 -10.79 9.33 19.35
N LEU A 282 -10.36 8.51 18.39
CA LEU A 282 -11.02 8.37 17.09
C LEU A 282 -12.31 7.55 17.18
N VAL A 283 -12.35 6.52 18.02
CA VAL A 283 -13.56 5.71 18.24
C VAL A 283 -14.69 6.57 18.82
N ILE A 284 -14.39 7.48 19.75
CA ILE A 284 -15.40 8.41 20.28
C ILE A 284 -15.94 9.33 19.19
N LYS A 285 -15.10 9.75 18.23
CA LYS A 285 -15.50 10.60 17.09
C LYS A 285 -15.99 9.81 15.87
N LEU A 286 -16.14 8.49 15.98
CA LEU A 286 -16.55 7.62 14.89
C LEU A 286 -17.88 8.04 14.24
N PRO A 287 -18.93 8.46 14.98
CA PRO A 287 -20.17 8.95 14.37
C PRO A 287 -19.94 10.12 13.40
N VAL A 288 -19.13 11.10 13.82
CA VAL A 288 -18.76 12.28 12.99
C VAL A 288 -17.87 11.89 11.81
N ILE A 289 -17.14 10.78 11.89
CA ILE A 289 -16.27 10.29 10.81
C ILE A 289 -17.08 9.54 9.75
N LEU A 290 -18.13 8.81 10.17
CA LEU A 290 -18.93 7.92 9.31
C LEU A 290 -20.22 8.55 8.77
N GLU A 291 -20.77 9.59 9.40
CA GLU A 291 -21.94 10.29 8.87
C GLU A 291 -21.60 10.95 7.53
N THR A 292 -22.25 10.47 6.47
CA THR A 292 -22.10 10.86 5.07
C THR A 292 -22.66 12.24 4.79
#